data_AF-A0A7S3F3J9-F1
#
_entry.id   AF-A0A7S3F3J9-F1
#
_cell.length_a   1.000
_cell.length_b   1.000
_cell.length_c   1.000
_cell.angle_alpha   90.00
_cell.angle_beta   90.00
_cell.angle_gamma   90.00
#
_symmetry.space_group_name_H-M   'P 1'
#
loop_
_entity.id
_entity.type
_entity.pdbx_description
1 polymer ?
#
loop_
_entity_poly.entity_id
_entity_poly.type
_entity_poly.pdbx_seq_one_letter_code
_entity_poly.pdbx_strand_id
1 'polypeptide(L)'
;FGTATRVQLGNVSVPFAVPAANQLPHTMAGRDFLHLFHALDVGSVIMLWALLLSEQKVVLQGKQPHVLTMAAETLCALLFPFPWQHVYIPILPMRLLDILQAPVPFLIGI
;
A
#
# COMPACT_ATOMS: atom_id res chain seq x y z
N PHE A 1 14.41 20.30 2.82
CA PHE A 1 15.16 19.80 3.99
C PHE A 1 15.16 18.28 3.96
N GLY A 2 16.17 17.67 3.34
CA GLY A 2 16.35 16.22 3.34
C GLY A 2 17.84 15.98 3.47
N THR A 3 18.31 15.72 4.68
CA THR A 3 19.73 15.52 4.96
C THR A 3 20.10 14.13 4.46
N ALA A 4 20.74 14.04 3.29
CA ALA A 4 21.28 12.79 2.81
C ALA A 4 22.42 12.35 3.76
N THR A 5 22.20 11.27 4.50
CA THR A 5 23.14 10.70 5.45
C THR A 5 23.78 9.47 4.82
N ARG A 6 25.10 9.32 4.90
CA ARG A 6 25.76 8.11 4.43
C ARG A 6 25.85 7.12 5.59
N VAL A 7 25.34 5.91 5.39
CA VAL A 7 25.43 4.81 6.36
C VAL A 7 26.54 3.87 5.93
N GLN A 8 27.45 3.55 6.85
CA GLN A 8 28.55 2.62 6.60
C GLN A 8 28.07 1.20 6.92
N LEU A 9 28.05 0.32 5.91
CA LEU A 9 27.74 -1.09 6.02
C LEU A 9 28.99 -1.89 5.65
N GLY A 10 29.78 -2.26 6.66
CA GLY A 10 31.08 -2.89 6.45
C GLY A 10 32.04 -1.96 5.70
N ASN A 11 32.56 -2.41 4.56
CA ASN A 11 33.42 -1.63 3.68
C ASN A 11 32.63 -0.78 2.65
N VAL A 12 31.29 -0.82 2.66
CA VAL A 12 30.44 -0.10 1.70
C VAL A 12 29.77 1.09 2.38
N SER A 13 29.84 2.27 1.76
CA SER A 13 29.13 3.47 2.20
C SER A 13 27.90 3.69 1.33
N VAL A 14 26.70 3.52 1.89
CA VAL A 14 25.42 3.64 1.18
C VAL A 14 24.78 4.99 1.52
N PRO A 15 24.41 5.82 0.53
CA PRO A 15 23.66 7.05 0.78
C PRO A 15 22.21 6.71 1.15
N PHE A 16 21.72 7.35 2.21
CA PHE A 16 20.34 7.29 2.66
C PHE A 16 19.78 8.70 2.66
N ALA A 17 18.62 8.92 2.06
CA ALA A 17 17.94 10.21 2.09
C ALA A 17 16.47 9.98 2.36
N VAL A 18 15.89 10.81 3.23
CA VAL A 18 14.44 10.86 3.41
C VAL A 18 13.85 11.48 2.14
N PRO A 19 12.96 10.77 1.43
CA PRO A 19 12.32 11.33 0.25
C PRO A 19 11.48 12.57 0.59
N ALA A 20 11.24 13.46 -0.38
CA ALA A 20 10.48 14.67 -0.10
C ALA A 20 8.98 14.37 0.00
N ALA A 21 8.30 14.92 1.01
CA ALA A 21 6.88 14.69 1.30
C ALA A 21 5.92 15.04 0.14
N ASN A 22 6.37 15.90 -0.79
CA ASN A 22 5.56 16.40 -1.90
C ASN A 22 5.88 15.69 -3.23
N GLN A 23 6.64 14.59 -3.18
CA GLN A 23 6.85 13.75 -4.35
C GLN A 23 5.66 12.81 -4.55
N LEU A 24 5.48 12.32 -5.77
CA LEU A 24 4.59 11.19 -6.01
C LEU A 24 4.92 10.09 -4.99
N PRO A 25 3.92 9.30 -4.54
CA PRO A 25 4.13 8.23 -3.57
C PRO A 25 5.38 7.45 -3.93
N HIS A 26 6.21 7.13 -2.92
CA HIS A 26 7.48 6.42 -3.07
C HIS A 26 7.22 4.98 -3.54
N THR A 27 6.82 4.88 -4.79
CA THR A 27 6.82 3.64 -5.51
C THR A 27 8.26 3.37 -5.88
N MET A 28 8.67 2.11 -5.86
CA MET A 28 10.00 1.64 -6.21
C MET A 28 10.29 1.87 -7.70
N ALA A 29 10.37 3.15 -8.12
CA ALA A 29 10.33 3.61 -9.50
C ALA A 29 9.11 3.09 -10.28
N GLY A 30 7.94 2.99 -9.64
CA GLY A 30 6.71 2.48 -10.25
C GLY A 30 6.61 0.95 -10.38
N ARG A 31 7.62 0.18 -9.92
CA ARG A 31 7.58 -1.29 -9.97
C ARG A 31 6.43 -1.89 -9.17
N ASP A 32 6.00 -1.21 -8.12
CA ASP A 32 4.91 -1.68 -7.25
C ASP A 32 3.57 -1.72 -8.01
N PHE A 33 3.33 -0.74 -8.89
CA PHE A 33 2.20 -0.75 -9.82
C PHE A 33 2.29 -1.92 -10.80
N LEU A 34 3.46 -2.18 -11.37
CA LEU A 34 3.63 -3.31 -12.28
C LEU A 34 3.30 -4.64 -11.58
N HIS A 35 3.75 -4.82 -10.34
CA HIS A 35 3.41 -6.00 -9.56
C HIS A 35 1.90 -6.12 -9.26
N LEU A 36 1.21 -5.01 -9.00
CA LEU A 36 -0.26 -5.00 -8.86
C LEU A 36 -0.94 -5.50 -10.14
N PHE A 37 -0.55 -4.99 -11.31
CA PHE A 37 -1.12 -5.41 -12.60
C PHE A 37 -0.69 -6.80 -13.06
N HIS A 38 0.36 -7.38 -12.45
CA HIS A 38 0.68 -8.80 -12.59
C HIS A 38 -0.22 -9.69 -11.72
N ALA A 39 -0.69 -9.18 -10.58
CA ALA A 39 -1.54 -9.93 -9.65
C ALA A 39 -3.04 -9.79 -9.95
N LEU A 40 -3.47 -8.64 -10.48
CA LEU A 40 -4.86 -8.30 -10.77
C LEU A 40 -5.01 -7.79 -12.19
N ASP A 41 -6.13 -8.11 -12.84
CA ASP A 41 -6.48 -7.51 -14.12
C ASP A 41 -6.86 -6.03 -13.95
N VAL A 42 -6.76 -5.27 -15.03
CA VAL A 42 -7.02 -3.82 -15.04
C VAL A 42 -8.45 -3.51 -14.57
N GLY A 43 -9.44 -4.34 -14.90
CA GLY A 43 -10.82 -4.15 -14.49
C GLY A 43 -10.99 -4.24 -12.97
N SER A 44 -10.39 -5.27 -12.37
CA SER A 44 -10.33 -5.42 -10.91
C SER A 44 -9.64 -4.25 -10.23
N VAL A 45 -8.54 -3.75 -10.78
CA VAL A 45 -7.83 -2.57 -10.22
C VAL A 45 -8.70 -1.31 -10.28
N ILE A 46 -9.39 -1.05 -11.39
CA ILE A 46 -10.30 0.09 -11.53
C ILE A 46 -11.46 -0.03 -10.53
N MET A 47 -12.04 -1.23 -10.39
CA MET A 47 -13.11 -1.48 -9.42
C MET A 47 -12.66 -1.22 -7.98
N LEU A 48 -11.50 -1.75 -7.59
CA LEU A 48 -10.94 -1.54 -6.25
C LEU A 48 -10.65 -0.06 -6.00
N TRP A 49 -10.08 0.64 -6.98
CA TRP A 49 -9.83 2.08 -6.90
C TRP A 49 -11.14 2.87 -6.73
N ALA A 50 -12.19 2.54 -7.48
CA ALA A 50 -13.50 3.17 -7.34
C ALA A 50 -14.14 2.90 -5.97
N LEU A 51 -13.99 1.68 -5.44
CA LEU A 51 -14.45 1.32 -4.08
C LEU A 51 -13.72 2.13 -3.01
N LEU A 52 -12.41 2.33 -3.15
CA LEU A 52 -11.63 3.15 -2.23
C LEU A 52 -12.02 4.64 -2.34
N LEU A 53 -12.16 5.20 -3.54
CA LEU A 53 -12.65 6.57 -3.70
C LEU A 53 -14.05 6.80 -3.13
N SER A 54 -14.88 5.75 -3.12
CA SER A 54 -16.23 5.76 -2.56
C SER A 54 -16.26 5.40 -1.07
N GLU A 55 -15.10 5.31 -0.41
CA GLU A 55 -14.94 4.96 1.00
C GLU A 55 -15.69 3.68 1.39
N GLN A 56 -15.57 2.62 0.58
CA GLN A 56 -16.22 1.33 0.84
C GLN A 56 -15.33 0.40 1.67
N LYS A 57 -15.92 -0.70 2.16
CA LYS A 57 -15.20 -1.79 2.84
C LYS A 57 -14.58 -2.72 1.79
N VAL A 58 -13.26 -2.83 1.79
CA VAL A 58 -12.49 -3.63 0.82
C VAL A 58 -11.66 -4.68 1.55
N VAL A 59 -11.83 -5.94 1.14
CA VAL A 59 -10.99 -7.06 1.57
C VAL A 59 -10.23 -7.60 0.36
N LEU A 60 -8.91 -7.61 0.45
CA LEU A 60 -8.01 -8.28 -0.48
C LEU A 60 -7.74 -9.68 0.05
N GLN A 61 -7.85 -10.69 -0.80
CA GLN A 61 -7.59 -12.09 -0.43
C GLN A 61 -6.40 -12.62 -1.22
N GLY A 62 -5.47 -13.27 -0.54
CA GLY A 62 -4.25 -13.74 -1.19
C GLY A 62 -3.51 -14.82 -0.42
N LYS A 63 -2.70 -15.62 -1.11
CA LYS A 63 -1.89 -16.68 -0.48
C LYS A 63 -0.54 -16.17 0.04
N GLN A 64 -0.08 -15.05 -0.50
CA GLN A 64 1.24 -14.51 -0.24
C GLN A 64 1.11 -13.14 0.46
N PRO A 65 1.48 -13.04 1.74
CA PRO A 65 1.34 -11.80 2.51
C PRO A 65 2.02 -10.59 1.87
N HIS A 66 3.21 -10.79 1.29
CA HIS A 66 3.92 -9.70 0.63
C HIS A 66 3.13 -9.12 -0.57
N VAL A 67 2.41 -9.96 -1.34
CA VAL A 67 1.58 -9.51 -2.48
C VAL A 67 0.40 -8.70 -1.98
N LEU A 68 -0.24 -9.13 -0.89
CA LEU A 68 -1.36 -8.41 -0.28
C LEU A 68 -0.94 -7.03 0.23
N THR A 69 0.19 -6.94 0.93
CA THR A 69 0.72 -5.65 1.40
C THR A 69 1.08 -4.76 0.22
N MET A 70 1.81 -5.28 -0.77
CA MET A 70 2.17 -4.55 -1.98
C MET A 70 0.93 -4.02 -2.72
N ALA A 71 -0.10 -4.85 -2.88
CA ALA A 71 -1.33 -4.46 -3.55
C ALA A 71 -2.07 -3.37 -2.78
N ALA A 72 -2.20 -3.51 -1.46
CA ALA A 72 -2.86 -2.53 -0.61
C ALA A 72 -2.14 -1.17 -0.62
N GLU A 73 -0.81 -1.16 -0.48
CA GLU A 73 0.01 0.07 -0.57
C GLU A 73 -0.10 0.72 -1.95
N THR A 74 -0.07 -0.07 -3.02
CA THR A 74 -0.18 0.43 -4.39
C THR A 74 -1.56 1.04 -4.65
N LEU A 75 -2.62 0.42 -4.15
CA LEU A 75 -3.98 0.96 -4.23
C LEU A 75 -4.12 2.27 -3.44
N CYS A 76 -3.52 2.37 -2.24
CA CYS A 76 -3.44 3.62 -1.49
C CYS A 76 -2.65 4.69 -2.26
N ALA A 77 -1.55 4.34 -2.92
CA ALA A 77 -0.78 5.26 -3.74
C ALA A 77 -1.58 5.79 -4.95
N LEU A 78 -2.48 4.99 -5.54
CA LEU A 78 -3.40 5.42 -6.61
C LEU A 78 -4.42 6.47 -6.15
N LEU A 79 -4.61 6.65 -4.84
CA LEU A 79 -5.50 7.68 -4.32
C LEU A 79 -4.86 9.08 -4.30
N PHE A 80 -3.54 9.20 -4.54
CA PHE A 80 -2.85 10.48 -4.58
C PHE A 80 -3.65 11.53 -5.39
N PRO A 81 -3.85 12.75 -4.85
CA PRO A 81 -3.23 13.31 -3.64
C PRO A 81 -3.97 12.98 -2.33
N PHE A 82 -5.04 12.19 -2.37
CA PHE A 82 -5.85 11.85 -1.20
C PHE A 82 -5.23 10.69 -0.41
N PRO A 83 -4.94 10.86 0.88
CA PRO A 83 -4.53 9.75 1.72
C PRO A 83 -5.76 8.94 2.16
N TRP A 84 -5.66 7.62 2.20
CA TRP A 84 -6.69 6.78 2.84
C TRP A 84 -6.81 7.14 4.33
N GLN A 85 -8.01 7.51 4.78
CA GLN A 85 -8.25 8.02 6.15
C GLN A 85 -8.83 6.97 7.10
N HIS A 86 -9.18 5.79 6.60
CA HIS A 86 -9.90 4.77 7.35
C HIS A 86 -8.98 3.62 7.78
N VAL A 87 -9.56 2.57 8.36
CA VAL A 87 -8.78 1.42 8.85
C VAL A 87 -7.99 0.79 7.70
N TYR A 88 -6.70 0.61 7.93
CA TYR A 88 -5.76 0.00 6.99
C TYR A 88 -5.01 -1.13 7.70
N ILE A 89 -5.27 -2.38 7.28
CA ILE A 89 -4.63 -3.58 7.84
C ILE A 89 -4.25 -4.51 6.68
N PRO A 90 -3.09 -4.33 6.03
CA PRO A 90 -2.73 -5.06 4.81
C PRO A 90 -2.60 -6.57 5.02
N ILE A 91 -2.42 -7.03 6.26
CA ILE A 91 -2.46 -8.43 6.67
C ILE A 91 -3.19 -8.52 8.02
N LEU A 92 -4.39 -9.09 8.03
CA LEU A 92 -5.19 -9.26 9.23
C LEU A 92 -4.81 -10.56 9.95
N PRO A 93 -4.32 -10.50 11.19
CA PRO A 93 -4.17 -11.70 12.01
C PRO A 93 -5.54 -12.36 12.27
N MET A 94 -5.63 -13.69 12.20
CA MET A 94 -6.88 -14.44 12.37
C MET A 94 -7.65 -14.11 13.66
N ARG A 95 -6.93 -13.81 14.75
CA ARG A 95 -7.53 -13.42 16.04
C ARG A 95 -8.30 -12.09 16.02
N LEU A 96 -8.20 -11.32 14.93
CA LEU A 96 -8.82 -10.00 14.77
C LEU A 96 -9.90 -10.00 13.68
N LEU A 97 -10.42 -11.16 13.27
CA LEU A 97 -11.47 -11.26 12.25
C LEU A 97 -12.75 -10.47 12.60
N ASP A 98 -13.03 -10.25 13.88
CA ASP A 98 -14.16 -9.44 14.34
C ASP A 98 -14.12 -8.00 13.81
N ILE A 99 -12.94 -7.48 13.43
CA ILE A 99 -12.78 -6.16 12.81
C ILE A 99 -13.59 -6.04 11.52
N LEU A 100 -13.84 -7.14 10.79
CA LEU A 100 -14.64 -7.11 9.56
C LEU A 100 -16.08 -6.66 9.80
N GLN A 101 -16.58 -6.74 11.03
CA GLN A 101 -17.91 -6.26 11.43
C GLN A 101 -17.94 -4.76 11.76
N ALA A 102 -16.80 -4.06 11.75
CA ALA A 102 -16.74 -2.64 12.03
C ALA A 102 -17.68 -1.85 11.09
N PRO A 103 -18.43 -0.86 11.58
CA PRO A 103 -19.37 -0.10 10.76
C PRO A 103 -18.69 0.90 9.82
N VAL A 104 -17.39 1.13 10.01
CA VAL A 104 -16.57 2.08 9.25
C VAL A 104 -15.95 1.44 7.99
N PRO A 105 -15.56 2.23 6.99
CA PRO A 105 -14.78 1.74 5.85
C PRO A 105 -13.44 1.15 6.30
N PHE A 106 -12.89 0.25 5.48
CA PHE A 106 -11.58 -0.33 5.74
C PHE A 106 -10.96 -0.90 4.46
N LEU A 107 -9.64 -0.98 4.44
CA LEU A 107 -8.85 -1.74 3.46
C LEU A 107 -8.05 -2.80 4.23
N ILE A 108 -8.39 -4.07 4.04
CA ILE A 108 -7.84 -5.18 4.80
C ILE A 108 -7.36 -6.30 3.87
N GLY A 109 -6.23 -6.95 4.18
CA GLY A 109 -5.78 -8.17 3.49
C GLY A 109 -5.93 -9.43 4.35
N ILE A 110 -6.35 -10.55 3.75
CA ILE A 110 -6.52 -11.87 4.39
C ILE A 110 -5.80 -12.96 3.59
#